data_AF-T1FBQ7-F1
#
_entry.id   AF-T1FBQ7-F1
#
_cell.length_a   1.000
_cell.length_b   1.000
_cell.length_c   1.000
_cell.angle_alpha   90.00
_cell.angle_beta   90.00
_cell.angle_gamma   90.00
#
_symmetry.space_group_name_H-M   'P 1'
#
loop_
_entity.id
_entity.type
_entity.pdbx_description
1 polymer ?
#
loop_
_entity_poly.entity_id
_entity_poly.type
_entity_poly.pdbx_seq_one_letter_code
_entity_poly.pdbx_strand_id
1 'polypeptide(L)'
;MYHLDKSLSQKKKLRISSVLKNKLIGCLKTIKDEFSEDVNDNFLDPSKYENLQLDENDFDLEDEKPIIVYVAGYCLHIALKKLNWCPLCKDLMSLDRSMEDVDPSFSVIANVDRGGLKYPSEAIIDLVTYNYCVVKKLTSGYFWNIFKEEQRQRMMAIKITNSILDDHEFSYWPDCDNGHAAIDICNRILYSATNCLLNNFCKMKNDTNTKHKNVRKMLTFHD
;
A
#
# COMPACT_ATOMS: atom_id res chain seq x y z
N MET A 1 23.16 -25.88 17.54
CA MET A 1 22.62 -25.66 16.17
C MET A 1 21.47 -24.64 16.12
N TYR A 2 20.53 -24.61 17.08
CA TYR A 2 19.37 -23.69 17.08
C TYR A 2 19.67 -22.16 17.11
N HIS A 3 20.84 -21.71 17.58
CA HIS A 3 21.15 -20.28 17.68
C HIS A 3 21.66 -19.64 16.38
N LEU A 4 22.27 -20.42 15.47
CA LEU A 4 22.78 -19.90 14.21
C LEU A 4 21.67 -19.61 13.20
N ASP A 5 20.65 -20.47 13.13
CA ASP A 5 19.50 -20.30 12.21
C ASP A 5 18.64 -19.09 12.58
N LYS A 6 18.44 -18.83 13.88
CA LYS A 6 17.73 -17.61 14.34
C LYS A 6 18.46 -16.34 13.93
N SER A 7 19.79 -16.31 14.04
CA SER A 7 20.61 -15.16 13.65
C SER A 7 20.61 -14.92 12.12
N LEU A 8 20.57 -16.00 11.33
CA LEU A 8 20.53 -15.91 9.88
C LEU A 8 19.16 -15.44 9.38
N SER A 9 18.08 -15.93 10.01
CA SER A 9 16.70 -15.49 9.76
C SER A 9 16.51 -14.01 10.11
N GLN A 10 16.99 -13.57 11.27
CA GLN A 10 16.96 -12.16 11.68
C GLN A 10 17.79 -11.25 10.74
N LYS A 11 18.97 -11.69 10.31
CA LYS A 11 19.78 -10.95 9.33
C LYS A 11 19.09 -10.88 7.96
N LYS A 12 18.39 -11.94 7.52
CA LYS A 12 17.58 -11.92 6.30
C LYS A 12 16.40 -10.95 6.42
N LYS A 13 15.65 -10.98 7.54
CA LYS A 13 14.55 -10.04 7.82
C LYS A 13 15.02 -8.58 7.83
N LEU A 14 16.15 -8.28 8.48
CA LEU A 14 16.78 -6.95 8.48
C LEU A 14 17.21 -6.48 7.09
N ARG A 15 17.72 -7.40 6.26
CA ARG A 15 18.18 -7.09 4.89
C ARG A 15 17.04 -6.93 3.90
N ILE A 16 15.94 -7.67 4.08
CA ILE A 16 14.70 -7.50 3.32
C ILE A 16 14.04 -6.16 3.70
N SER A 17 13.97 -5.84 5.00
CA SER A 17 13.44 -4.56 5.46
C SER A 17 14.28 -3.37 4.97
N SER A 18 15.61 -3.47 4.93
CA SER A 18 16.47 -2.37 4.42
C SER A 18 16.37 -2.18 2.90
N VAL A 19 16.21 -3.26 2.13
CA VAL A 19 16.01 -3.19 0.67
C VAL A 19 14.61 -2.66 0.33
N LEU A 20 13.58 -3.08 1.06
CA LEU A 20 12.23 -2.53 0.92
C LEU A 20 12.19 -1.05 1.35
N LYS A 21 12.83 -0.68 2.46
CA LYS A 21 12.97 0.70 2.93
C LYS A 21 13.56 1.61 1.86
N ASN A 22 14.71 1.26 1.28
CA ASN A 22 15.35 2.11 0.26
C ASN A 22 14.55 2.22 -1.05
N LYS A 23 13.87 1.15 -1.45
CA LYS A 23 13.04 1.13 -2.68
C LYS A 23 11.71 1.87 -2.52
N LEU A 24 11.08 1.74 -1.36
CA LEU A 24 9.86 2.48 -1.01
C LEU A 24 10.15 3.98 -0.94
N ILE A 25 11.21 4.41 -0.25
CA ILE A 25 11.61 5.83 -0.16
C ILE A 25 11.86 6.44 -1.56
N GLY A 26 12.49 5.69 -2.47
CA GLY A 26 12.65 6.13 -3.87
C GLY A 26 11.35 6.14 -4.68
N CYS A 27 10.32 5.42 -4.25
CA CYS A 27 8.97 5.44 -4.82
C CYS A 27 8.17 6.67 -4.41
N LEU A 28 8.29 7.08 -3.14
CA LEU A 28 7.57 8.23 -2.61
C LEU A 28 7.94 9.53 -3.32
N LYS A 29 9.21 9.70 -3.70
CA LYS A 29 9.69 10.88 -4.45
C LYS A 29 9.07 11.01 -5.85
N THR A 30 8.51 9.93 -6.40
CA THR A 30 7.95 9.88 -7.76
C THR A 30 6.42 9.91 -7.80
N ILE A 31 5.74 9.93 -6.65
CA ILE A 31 4.28 10.02 -6.60
C ILE A 31 3.85 11.43 -7.00
N LYS A 32 3.31 11.58 -8.21
CA LYS A 32 2.58 12.79 -8.62
C LYS A 32 1.17 12.73 -8.05
N ASP A 33 0.84 13.75 -7.27
CA ASP A 33 -0.43 13.88 -6.53
C ASP A 33 -1.52 14.50 -7.40
N GLU A 34 -1.82 13.81 -8.51
CA GLU A 34 -2.86 14.14 -9.47
C GLU A 34 -4.06 13.24 -9.21
N PHE A 35 -4.77 13.44 -8.09
CA PHE A 35 -6.12 12.89 -7.93
C PHE A 35 -7.07 13.69 -8.85
N SER A 36 -7.63 13.05 -9.87
CA SER A 36 -8.73 13.64 -10.65
C SER A 36 -10.04 13.22 -10.01
N GLU A 37 -10.87 14.20 -9.64
CA GLU A 37 -12.22 13.98 -9.10
C GLU A 37 -13.14 13.27 -10.11
N ASP A 38 -12.78 13.27 -11.39
CA ASP A 38 -13.51 12.58 -12.46
C ASP A 38 -13.20 11.07 -12.51
N VAL A 39 -13.63 10.35 -11.47
CA VAL A 39 -13.87 8.90 -11.58
C VAL A 39 -15.19 8.73 -12.32
N ASN A 40 -15.20 8.95 -13.64
CA ASN A 40 -16.30 8.45 -14.45
C ASN A 40 -16.21 6.92 -14.43
N ASP A 41 -16.95 6.33 -13.48
CA ASP A 41 -16.93 4.92 -13.12
C ASP A 41 -17.61 4.03 -14.19
N ASN A 42 -18.36 4.66 -15.10
CA ASN A 42 -19.15 4.01 -16.14
C ASN A 42 -18.31 3.20 -17.17
N PHE A 43 -16.99 3.35 -17.19
CA PHE A 43 -16.10 2.61 -18.09
C PHE A 43 -15.26 1.53 -17.41
N LEU A 44 -15.36 1.37 -16.09
CA LEU A 44 -14.66 0.30 -15.37
C LEU A 44 -15.60 -0.88 -15.18
N ASP A 45 -15.29 -1.98 -15.85
CA ASP A 45 -16.03 -3.25 -15.74
C ASP A 45 -15.29 -4.22 -14.81
N PRO A 46 -15.71 -4.37 -13.55
CA PRO A 46 -15.08 -5.28 -12.61
C PRO A 46 -15.50 -6.75 -12.80
N SER A 47 -16.41 -7.07 -13.74
CA SER A 47 -16.98 -8.43 -13.90
C SER A 47 -15.92 -9.52 -14.07
N LYS A 48 -14.81 -9.20 -14.74
CA LYS A 48 -13.66 -10.08 -14.94
C LYS A 48 -12.97 -10.51 -13.63
N TYR A 49 -13.30 -9.84 -12.53
CA TYR A 49 -12.74 -10.04 -11.20
C TYR A 49 -13.81 -10.48 -10.18
N GLU A 50 -15.00 -10.89 -10.60
CA GLU A 50 -16.09 -11.33 -9.69
C GLU A 50 -15.68 -12.47 -8.74
N ASN A 51 -14.74 -13.32 -9.16
CA ASN A 51 -14.20 -14.41 -8.33
C ASN A 51 -13.05 -13.96 -7.42
N LEU A 52 -12.68 -12.67 -7.43
CA LEU A 52 -11.66 -12.14 -6.53
C LEU A 52 -12.30 -11.89 -5.18
N GLN A 53 -12.08 -12.82 -4.27
CA GLN A 53 -12.42 -12.69 -2.85
C GLN A 53 -11.14 -12.65 -2.03
N LEU A 54 -11.19 -12.06 -0.83
CA LEU A 54 -10.13 -12.16 0.15
C LEU A 54 -10.53 -13.20 1.20
N ASP A 55 -9.59 -14.03 1.62
CA ASP A 55 -9.76 -15.00 2.68
C ASP A 55 -8.74 -14.74 3.80
N GLU A 56 -8.88 -15.46 4.92
CA GLU A 56 -8.04 -15.26 6.11
C GLU A 56 -6.53 -15.35 5.82
N ASN A 57 -6.11 -16.17 4.84
CA ASN A 57 -4.69 -16.32 4.51
C ASN A 57 -4.12 -15.07 3.83
N ASP A 58 -4.95 -14.24 3.20
CA ASP A 58 -4.48 -13.00 2.59
C ASP A 58 -4.01 -11.98 3.63
N PHE A 59 -4.52 -12.11 4.86
CA PHE A 59 -4.24 -11.24 5.99
C PHE A 59 -3.11 -11.77 6.90
N ASP A 60 -2.49 -12.91 6.56
CA ASP A 60 -1.25 -13.36 7.18
C ASP A 60 -0.07 -12.49 6.70
N LEU A 61 0.04 -11.30 7.33
CA LEU A 61 0.90 -10.19 6.90
C LEU A 61 1.81 -9.69 8.03
N GLU A 62 2.18 -10.54 8.99
CA GLU A 62 2.99 -10.12 10.14
C GLU A 62 4.31 -9.44 9.73
N ASP A 63 4.98 -9.97 8.69
CA ASP A 63 6.26 -9.45 8.20
C ASP A 63 6.08 -8.16 7.36
N GLU A 64 4.93 -7.99 6.71
CA GLU A 64 4.59 -6.82 5.89
C GLU A 64 3.94 -5.68 6.71
N LYS A 65 3.33 -5.99 7.86
CA LYS A 65 2.57 -5.04 8.69
C LYS A 65 3.32 -3.71 8.93
N PRO A 66 4.61 -3.68 9.33
CA PRO A 66 5.31 -2.42 9.57
C PRO A 66 5.44 -1.55 8.31
N ILE A 67 5.49 -2.16 7.13
CA ILE A 67 5.54 -1.46 5.84
C ILE A 67 4.15 -0.96 5.46
N ILE A 68 3.10 -1.74 5.71
CA ILE A 68 1.71 -1.34 5.46
C ILE A 68 1.36 -0.13 6.32
N VAL A 69 1.68 -0.16 7.62
CA VAL A 69 1.49 0.97 8.54
C VAL A 69 2.24 2.22 8.06
N TYR A 70 3.47 2.06 7.56
CA TYR A 70 4.22 3.16 6.97
C TYR A 70 3.53 3.76 5.73
N VAL A 71 3.04 2.92 4.81
CA VAL A 71 2.31 3.37 3.62
C VAL A 71 1.03 4.08 4.03
N ALA A 72 0.29 3.54 5.00
CA ALA A 72 -0.91 4.15 5.56
C ALA A 72 -0.63 5.55 6.13
N GLY A 73 0.42 5.71 6.95
CA GLY A 73 0.82 7.01 7.49
C GLY A 73 1.25 8.02 6.42
N TYR A 74 1.87 7.55 5.35
CA TYR A 74 2.23 8.38 4.19
C TYR A 74 1.01 8.82 3.38
N CYS A 75 0.11 7.90 3.07
CA CYS A 75 -1.13 8.15 2.35
C CYS A 75 -2.03 9.14 3.13
N LEU A 76 -2.11 8.96 4.45
CA LEU A 76 -2.82 9.87 5.34
C LEU A 76 -2.23 11.28 5.32
N HIS A 77 -0.89 11.41 5.32
CA HIS A 77 -0.24 12.71 5.17
C HIS A 77 -0.66 13.42 3.87
N ILE A 78 -0.68 12.70 2.74
CA ILE A 78 -1.11 13.27 1.45
C ILE A 78 -2.57 13.70 1.50
N ALA A 79 -3.45 12.83 1.98
CA ALA A 79 -4.88 13.11 2.07
C ALA A 79 -5.14 14.37 2.92
N LEU A 80 -4.54 14.45 4.11
CA LEU A 80 -4.69 15.62 4.98
C LEU A 80 -4.15 16.90 4.36
N LYS A 81 -3.02 16.83 3.63
CA LYS A 81 -2.49 17.99 2.91
C LYS A 81 -3.48 18.51 1.87
N LYS A 82 -4.19 17.64 1.16
CA LYS A 82 -5.25 18.02 0.19
C LYS A 82 -6.49 18.58 0.86
N LEU A 83 -6.80 18.13 2.07
CA LEU A 83 -7.90 18.63 2.90
C LEU A 83 -7.50 19.89 3.70
N ASN A 84 -6.45 20.61 3.28
CA ASN A 84 -5.92 21.80 3.97
C ASN A 84 -5.64 21.59 5.46
N TRP A 85 -5.19 20.40 5.84
CA TRP A 85 -4.91 20.02 7.23
C TRP A 85 -6.12 20.15 8.17
N CYS A 86 -7.31 19.80 7.68
CA CYS A 86 -8.53 19.77 8.48
C CYS A 86 -8.30 19.06 9.83
N PRO A 87 -8.48 19.75 10.98
CA PRO A 87 -8.17 19.20 12.29
C PRO A 87 -9.08 18.04 12.66
N LEU A 88 -10.38 18.12 12.33
CA LEU A 88 -11.34 17.05 12.62
C LEU A 88 -11.02 15.77 11.83
N CYS A 89 -10.68 15.89 10.54
CA CYS A 89 -10.21 14.77 9.73
C CYS A 89 -8.93 14.18 10.31
N LYS A 90 -7.99 15.02 10.74
CA LYS A 90 -6.73 14.58 11.34
C LYS A 90 -6.97 13.81 12.63
N ASP A 91 -7.78 14.34 13.53
CA ASP A 91 -8.05 13.75 14.85
C ASP A 91 -8.80 12.42 14.72
N LEU A 92 -9.68 12.30 13.73
CA LEU A 92 -10.42 11.07 13.45
C LEU A 92 -9.54 9.96 12.83
N MET A 93 -8.55 10.34 12.00
CA MET A 93 -7.75 9.40 11.22
C MET A 93 -6.35 9.13 11.78
N SER A 94 -5.87 9.94 12.72
CA SER A 94 -4.50 9.88 13.22
C SER A 94 -4.50 9.54 14.71
N LEU A 95 -3.48 8.79 15.12
CA LEU A 95 -3.14 8.56 16.51
C LEU A 95 -2.07 9.56 16.96
N ASP A 96 -1.88 9.62 18.28
CA ASP A 96 -0.72 10.29 18.86
C ASP A 96 0.57 9.54 18.51
N ARG A 97 1.67 10.29 18.48
CA ARG A 97 3.02 9.78 18.27
C ARG A 97 3.46 8.81 19.38
N SER A 98 2.84 8.84 20.56
CA SER A 98 3.14 7.88 21.65
C SER A 98 2.91 6.41 21.27
N MET A 99 2.27 6.11 20.13
CA MET A 99 2.08 4.74 19.65
C MET A 99 3.38 4.00 19.32
N GLU A 100 4.48 4.72 19.08
CA GLU A 100 5.81 4.12 18.86
C GLU A 100 6.23 3.16 19.97
N ASP A 101 5.92 3.53 21.22
CA ASP A 101 6.31 2.78 22.41
C ASP A 101 5.35 1.61 22.71
N VAL A 102 4.19 1.60 22.06
CA VAL A 102 3.08 0.67 22.33
C VAL A 102 3.01 -0.43 21.27
N ASP A 103 3.17 -0.10 19.99
CA ASP A 103 3.09 -1.05 18.88
C ASP A 103 4.35 -0.99 17.98
N PRO A 104 5.18 -2.06 17.96
CA PRO A 104 6.36 -2.15 17.11
C PRO A 104 6.10 -2.00 15.61
N SER A 105 4.85 -2.14 15.14
CA SER A 105 4.48 -1.93 13.74
C SER A 105 4.74 -0.48 13.29
N PHE A 106 4.68 0.50 14.20
CA PHE A 106 4.98 1.90 13.93
C PHE A 106 6.48 2.20 13.88
N SER A 107 7.34 1.23 14.20
CA SER A 107 8.80 1.41 14.23
C SER A 107 9.36 1.91 12.90
N VAL A 108 8.75 1.56 11.76
CA VAL A 108 9.21 2.08 10.47
C VAL A 108 8.97 3.59 10.41
N ILE A 109 7.77 4.08 10.73
CA ILE A 109 7.46 5.51 10.75
C ILE A 109 8.46 6.25 11.64
N ALA A 110 8.64 5.81 12.88
CA ALA A 110 9.57 6.41 13.84
C ALA A 110 11.00 6.56 13.29
N ASN A 111 11.50 5.55 12.58
CA ASN A 111 12.88 5.51 12.10
C ASN A 111 13.15 6.31 10.82
N VAL A 112 12.13 6.57 9.98
CA VAL A 112 12.29 7.31 8.72
C VAL A 112 11.66 8.68 8.74
N ASP A 113 10.83 9.00 9.73
CA ASP A 113 10.16 10.28 9.79
C ASP A 113 11.15 11.44 9.99
N ARG A 114 10.85 12.54 9.27
CA ARG A 114 11.56 13.81 9.36
C ARG A 114 10.62 14.92 9.85
N GLY A 115 9.58 14.56 10.61
CA GLY A 115 8.54 15.44 11.14
C GLY A 115 7.29 15.58 10.28
N GLY A 116 7.09 14.72 9.28
CA GLY A 116 6.01 14.82 8.30
C GLY A 116 4.98 13.70 8.38
N LEU A 117 5.43 12.45 8.59
CA LEU A 117 4.57 11.27 8.57
C LEU A 117 3.53 11.31 9.68
N LYS A 118 2.36 10.72 9.41
CA LYS A 118 1.28 10.59 10.39
C LYS A 118 1.25 9.18 10.94
N TYR A 119 0.79 9.05 12.18
CA TYR A 119 0.51 7.76 12.82
C TYR A 119 -0.94 7.44 12.48
N PRO A 120 -1.21 6.52 11.53
CA PRO A 120 -2.58 6.23 11.12
C PRO A 120 -3.35 5.52 12.24
N SER A 121 -4.67 5.77 12.31
CA SER A 121 -5.59 4.96 13.11
C SER A 121 -5.73 3.55 12.53
N GLU A 122 -6.25 2.62 13.34
CA GLU A 122 -6.47 1.23 12.93
C GLU A 122 -7.32 1.13 11.67
N ALA A 123 -8.41 1.91 11.58
CA ALA A 123 -9.24 1.95 10.39
C ALA A 123 -8.46 2.38 9.13
N ILE A 124 -7.54 3.35 9.22
CA ILE A 124 -6.69 3.71 8.07
C ILE A 124 -5.69 2.60 7.73
N ILE A 125 -5.18 1.88 8.72
CA ILE A 125 -4.31 0.72 8.51
C ILE A 125 -5.09 -0.39 7.81
N ASP A 126 -6.31 -0.68 8.23
CA ASP A 126 -7.18 -1.69 7.62
C ASP A 126 -7.51 -1.33 6.18
N LEU A 127 -7.93 -0.10 5.92
CA LEU A 127 -8.20 0.40 4.56
C LEU A 127 -7.04 0.12 3.60
N VAL A 128 -5.81 0.41 4.04
CA VAL A 128 -4.60 0.19 3.23
C VAL A 128 -4.22 -1.29 3.18
N THR A 129 -4.53 -2.07 4.21
CA THR A 129 -4.32 -3.53 4.25
C THR A 129 -5.20 -4.24 3.23
N TYR A 130 -6.50 -3.94 3.19
CA TYR A 130 -7.41 -4.47 2.17
C TYR A 130 -6.92 -4.11 0.75
N ASN A 131 -6.53 -2.85 0.52
CA ASN A 131 -5.97 -2.45 -0.76
C ASN A 131 -4.68 -3.20 -1.11
N TYR A 132 -3.81 -3.42 -0.13
CA TYR A 132 -2.60 -4.22 -0.28
C TYR A 132 -2.91 -5.65 -0.73
N CYS A 133 -3.85 -6.33 -0.06
CA CYS A 133 -4.27 -7.69 -0.39
C CYS A 133 -4.86 -7.76 -1.81
N VAL A 134 -5.74 -6.82 -2.17
CA VAL A 134 -6.31 -6.74 -3.52
C VAL A 134 -5.22 -6.57 -4.57
N VAL A 135 -4.31 -5.61 -4.40
CA VAL A 135 -3.22 -5.38 -5.36
C VAL A 135 -2.29 -6.60 -5.44
N LYS A 136 -2.00 -7.25 -4.31
CA LYS A 136 -1.20 -8.49 -4.25
C LYS A 136 -1.86 -9.61 -5.08
N LYS A 137 -3.17 -9.83 -4.93
CA LYS A 137 -3.91 -10.81 -5.76
C LYS A 137 -3.92 -10.43 -7.24
N LEU A 138 -4.30 -9.19 -7.57
CA LEU A 138 -4.35 -8.68 -8.95
C LEU A 138 -3.02 -8.80 -9.68
N THR A 139 -1.91 -8.68 -8.97
CA THR A 139 -0.56 -8.74 -9.53
C THR A 139 0.09 -10.15 -9.45
N SER A 140 -0.73 -11.16 -9.19
CA SER A 140 -0.31 -12.56 -9.07
C SER A 140 -1.19 -13.50 -9.89
N GLY A 141 -0.66 -14.69 -10.18
CA GLY A 141 -1.42 -15.83 -10.71
C GLY A 141 -2.30 -15.53 -11.92
N TYR A 142 -3.56 -15.99 -11.84
CA TYR A 142 -4.58 -15.85 -12.88
C TYR A 142 -4.94 -14.38 -13.14
N PHE A 143 -5.19 -13.60 -12.09
CA PHE A 143 -5.64 -12.21 -12.22
C PHE A 143 -4.62 -11.33 -12.92
N TRP A 144 -3.32 -11.60 -12.76
CA TRP A 144 -2.28 -10.83 -13.45
C TRP A 144 -2.43 -10.88 -14.98
N ASN A 145 -2.87 -12.01 -15.55
CA ASN A 145 -3.03 -12.12 -17.00
C ASN A 145 -4.11 -11.19 -17.56
N ILE A 146 -5.10 -10.84 -16.73
CA ILE A 146 -6.16 -9.91 -17.06
C ILE A 146 -5.71 -8.49 -16.71
N PHE A 147 -5.22 -8.30 -15.49
CA PHE A 147 -4.89 -6.99 -14.93
C PHE A 147 -3.76 -6.29 -15.67
N LYS A 148 -2.79 -7.02 -16.23
CA LYS A 148 -1.68 -6.42 -16.99
C LYS A 148 -2.14 -5.69 -18.26
N GLU A 149 -3.26 -6.10 -18.85
CA GLU A 149 -3.84 -5.52 -20.06
C GLU A 149 -4.84 -4.39 -19.74
N GLU A 150 -5.14 -4.18 -18.45
CA GLU A 150 -6.05 -3.13 -18.00
C GLU A 150 -5.43 -1.74 -18.23
N GLN A 151 -6.15 -0.85 -18.89
CA GLN A 151 -5.62 0.50 -19.19
C GLN A 151 -5.62 1.40 -17.94
N ARG A 152 -6.58 1.18 -17.04
CA ARG A 152 -6.77 1.97 -15.81
C ARG A 152 -6.53 1.13 -14.56
N GLN A 153 -5.44 0.35 -14.52
CA GLN A 153 -5.06 -0.56 -13.42
C GLN A 153 -5.30 0.00 -12.02
N ARG A 154 -4.85 1.23 -11.77
CA ARG A 154 -5.05 1.89 -10.47
C ARG A 154 -6.53 2.06 -10.12
N MET A 155 -7.32 2.56 -11.06
CA MET A 155 -8.75 2.80 -10.81
C MET A 155 -9.51 1.48 -10.65
N MET A 156 -9.14 0.45 -11.43
CA MET A 156 -9.71 -0.88 -11.30
C MET A 156 -9.40 -1.49 -9.91
N ALA A 157 -8.15 -1.38 -9.43
CA ALA A 157 -7.79 -1.87 -8.11
C ALA A 157 -8.54 -1.14 -6.98
N ILE A 158 -8.74 0.18 -7.09
CA ILE A 158 -9.54 0.95 -6.14
C ILE A 158 -11.00 0.49 -6.17
N LYS A 159 -11.60 0.34 -7.36
CA LYS A 159 -12.99 -0.10 -7.52
C LYS A 159 -13.23 -1.47 -6.89
N ILE A 160 -12.35 -2.43 -7.15
CA ILE A 160 -12.41 -3.78 -6.54
C ILE A 160 -12.23 -3.70 -5.03
N THR A 161 -11.31 -2.86 -4.54
CA THR A 161 -11.11 -2.66 -3.10
C THR A 161 -12.39 -2.12 -2.44
N ASN A 162 -13.02 -1.10 -3.01
CA ASN A 162 -14.27 -0.54 -2.48
C ASN A 162 -15.40 -1.58 -2.48
N SER A 163 -15.56 -2.37 -3.54
CA SER A 163 -16.57 -3.44 -3.57
C SER A 163 -16.39 -4.45 -2.44
N ILE A 164 -15.15 -4.79 -2.08
CA ILE A 164 -14.86 -5.71 -0.97
C ILE A 164 -15.13 -5.03 0.38
N LEU A 165 -14.82 -3.73 0.51
CA LEU A 165 -15.03 -2.98 1.75
C LEU A 165 -16.51 -2.74 2.05
N ASP A 166 -17.33 -2.54 1.00
CA ASP A 166 -18.79 -2.41 1.12
C ASP A 166 -19.42 -3.68 1.73
N ASP A 167 -18.87 -4.85 1.40
CA ASP A 167 -19.30 -6.14 1.96
C ASP A 167 -18.85 -6.36 3.43
N HIS A 168 -17.90 -5.56 3.93
CA HIS A 168 -17.26 -5.71 5.25
C HIS A 168 -17.53 -4.55 6.22
N GLU A 169 -18.63 -3.79 6.03
CA GLU A 169 -19.08 -2.72 6.95
C GLU A 169 -18.10 -1.55 7.14
N PHE A 170 -17.15 -1.33 6.22
CA PHE A 170 -16.26 -0.16 6.26
C PHE A 170 -17.01 1.17 5.99
N SER A 171 -18.29 1.08 5.59
CA SER A 171 -19.17 2.18 5.17
C SER A 171 -19.66 3.11 6.27
N TYR A 172 -19.33 2.86 7.55
CA TYR A 172 -19.80 3.67 8.68
C TYR A 172 -18.88 4.85 9.06
N TRP A 173 -17.84 5.13 8.28
CA TRP A 173 -16.98 6.28 8.57
C TRP A 173 -17.78 7.58 8.41
N PRO A 174 -17.90 8.44 9.46
CA PRO A 174 -18.73 9.62 9.39
C PRO A 174 -18.09 10.72 8.52
N ASP A 175 -18.94 11.49 7.85
CA ASP A 175 -18.51 12.73 7.21
C ASP A 175 -17.95 13.69 8.24
N CYS A 176 -16.98 14.50 7.83
CA CYS A 176 -16.39 15.51 8.68
C CYS A 176 -17.33 16.72 8.78
N ASP A 177 -17.46 17.33 9.97
CA ASP A 177 -18.27 18.54 10.18
C ASP A 177 -17.83 19.74 9.31
N ASN A 178 -16.63 19.71 8.72
CA ASN A 178 -16.17 20.69 7.73
C ASN A 178 -16.64 20.39 6.29
N GLY A 179 -17.55 19.42 6.10
CA GLY A 179 -18.14 19.06 4.81
C GLY A 179 -17.30 18.13 3.94
N HIS A 180 -16.34 17.39 4.52
CA HIS A 180 -15.58 16.39 3.77
C HIS A 180 -16.26 15.03 3.87
N ALA A 181 -16.70 14.49 2.73
CA ALA A 181 -17.34 13.18 2.69
C ALA A 181 -16.32 12.07 2.98
N ALA A 182 -16.69 11.10 3.83
CA ALA A 182 -15.78 10.03 4.22
C ALA A 182 -15.31 9.20 3.03
N ILE A 183 -16.22 8.92 2.08
CA ILE A 183 -15.93 8.20 0.83
C ILE A 183 -14.81 8.90 0.02
N ASP A 184 -14.81 10.22 -0.03
CA ASP A 184 -13.80 10.99 -0.78
C ASP A 184 -12.44 10.91 -0.09
N ILE A 185 -12.43 10.94 1.24
CA ILE A 185 -11.21 10.80 2.03
C ILE A 185 -10.62 9.40 1.83
N CYS A 186 -11.44 8.34 1.96
CA CYS A 186 -11.03 6.96 1.74
C CYS A 186 -10.49 6.77 0.32
N ASN A 187 -11.18 7.27 -0.70
CA ASN A 187 -10.73 7.19 -2.09
C ASN A 187 -9.40 7.92 -2.33
N ARG A 188 -9.15 9.07 -1.69
CA ARG A 188 -7.85 9.77 -1.76
C ARG A 188 -6.73 8.93 -1.14
N ILE A 189 -6.99 8.28 -0.01
CA ILE A 189 -6.04 7.37 0.64
C ILE A 189 -5.76 6.17 -0.27
N LEU A 190 -6.80 5.47 -0.74
CA LEU A 190 -6.68 4.32 -1.65
C LEU A 190 -5.93 4.67 -2.94
N TYR A 191 -6.18 5.86 -3.49
CA TYR A 191 -5.48 6.32 -4.69
C TYR A 191 -3.97 6.41 -4.50
N SER A 192 -3.54 7.05 -3.40
CA SER A 192 -2.13 7.18 -3.07
C SER A 192 -1.49 5.84 -2.69
N ALA A 193 -2.22 4.98 -1.98
CA ALA A 193 -1.79 3.62 -1.60
C ALA A 193 -1.61 2.74 -2.84
N THR A 194 -2.63 2.62 -3.68
CA THR A 194 -2.59 1.83 -4.92
C THR A 194 -1.46 2.30 -5.83
N ASN A 195 -1.26 3.61 -5.96
CA ASN A 195 -0.15 4.14 -6.73
C ASN A 195 1.22 3.75 -6.15
N CYS A 196 1.38 3.79 -4.83
CA CYS A 196 2.60 3.33 -4.17
C CYS A 196 2.86 1.85 -4.43
N LEU A 197 1.84 1.01 -4.29
CA LEU A 197 1.90 -0.44 -4.47
C LEU A 197 2.22 -0.84 -5.91
N LEU A 198 1.50 -0.30 -6.89
CA LEU A 198 1.72 -0.61 -8.32
C LEU A 198 3.10 -0.16 -8.80
N ASN A 199 3.55 1.04 -8.39
CA ASN A 199 4.90 1.49 -8.72
C ASN A 199 5.97 0.61 -8.08
N ASN A 200 5.75 0.14 -6.86
CA ASN A 200 6.65 -0.81 -6.19
C ASN A 200 6.71 -2.15 -6.93
N PHE A 201 5.55 -2.70 -7.30
CA PHE A 201 5.45 -3.92 -8.09
C PHE A 201 6.20 -3.81 -9.43
N CYS A 202 5.98 -2.74 -10.19
CA CYS A 202 6.68 -2.49 -11.45
C CYS A 202 8.20 -2.43 -11.26
N LYS A 203 8.67 -1.73 -10.23
CA LYS A 203 10.11 -1.68 -9.88
C LYS A 203 10.66 -3.07 -9.53
N MET A 204 9.94 -3.86 -8.74
CA MET A 204 10.34 -5.22 -8.40
C MET A 204 10.46 -6.13 -9.62
N LYS A 205 9.51 -6.07 -10.56
CA LYS A 205 9.57 -6.81 -11.83
C LYS A 205 10.73 -6.37 -12.70
N ASN A 206 10.95 -5.05 -12.83
CA ASN A 206 12.06 -4.49 -13.61
C ASN A 206 13.44 -4.87 -13.05
N ASP A 207 13.59 -4.86 -11.72
CA ASP A 207 14.84 -5.26 -11.06
C ASP A 207 15.11 -6.75 -11.26
N THR A 208 14.08 -7.59 -11.18
CA THR A 208 14.19 -9.04 -11.45
C THR A 208 14.65 -9.28 -12.89
N ASN A 209 14.03 -8.59 -13.85
CA ASN A 209 14.43 -8.67 -15.27
C ASN A 209 15.86 -8.17 -15.50
N THR A 210 16.29 -7.10 -14.82
CA THR A 210 17.66 -6.57 -14.94
C THR A 210 18.69 -7.56 -14.39
N LYS A 211 18.41 -8.20 -13.25
CA LYS A 211 19.27 -9.24 -12.70
C LYS A 211 19.37 -10.44 -13.65
N HIS A 212 18.27 -10.90 -14.24
CA HIS A 212 18.30 -11.97 -15.23
C HIS A 212 19.13 -11.61 -16.48
N LYS A 213 19.04 -10.36 -16.96
CA LYS A 213 19.88 -9.88 -18.08
C LYS A 213 21.37 -9.86 -17.73
N ASN A 214 21.72 -9.45 -16.53
CA ASN A 214 23.12 -9.40 -16.08
C ASN A 214 23.71 -10.81 -15.89
N VAL A 215 22.92 -11.77 -15.38
CA VAL A 215 23.34 -13.17 -15.30
C VAL A 215 23.54 -13.78 -16.69
N ARG A 216 22.62 -13.52 -17.64
CA ARG A 216 22.77 -13.97 -19.03
C ARG A 216 24.03 -13.40 -19.69
N LYS A 217 24.32 -12.12 -19.49
CA LYS A 217 25.55 -11.48 -19.98
C LYS A 217 26.80 -12.14 -19.42
N MET A 218 26.86 -12.43 -18.12
CA MET A 218 28.00 -13.12 -17.51
C MET A 218 28.23 -14.53 -18.06
N LEU A 219 27.16 -15.25 -18.42
CA LEU A 219 27.27 -16.58 -19.03
C LEU A 219 27.79 -16.51 -20.48
N THR A 220 27.46 -15.46 -21.23
CA THR A 220 27.95 -15.27 -22.61
C THR A 220 29.38 -14.71 -22.71
N PHE A 221 30.04 -14.38 -21.60
CA PHE A 221 31.46 -13.95 -21.59
C PHE A 221 32.43 -15.11 -21.28
N HIS A 222 31.92 -16.34 -21.20
CA HIS A 222 32.72 -17.55 -20.97
C HIS A 222 32.76 -18.50 -22.19
N ASP A 223 32.27 -18.05 -23.35
CA ASP A 223 32.46 -18.70 -24.66
C ASP A 223 33.31 -17.78 -25.56
#